data_AF-A0A9D6V7F1-F1
#
_entry.id   AF-A0A9D6V7F1-F1
#
_cell.length_a   1.000
_cell.length_b   1.000
_cell.length_c   1.000
_cell.angle_alpha   90.00
_cell.angle_beta   90.00
_cell.angle_gamma   90.00
#
_symmetry.space_group_name_H-M   'P 1'
#
loop_
_entity.id
_entity.type
_entity.pdbx_description
1 polymer ?
#
loop_
_entity_poly.entity_id
_entity_poly.type
_entity_poly.pdbx_seq_one_letter_code
_entity_poly.pdbx_strand_id
1 'polypeptide(L)'
;MEGLAKKQELMSQKMELQEKISDFEQKGLSWLEPARKFILSLNQAAKLVETENREEMTTFLKNIGSNHILRNRQLIFSPKIEYKLVAERSEANRNRLPIPYWCAR
;
A
#
# COMPACT_ATOMS: atom_id res chain seq x y z
N MET A 1 7.23 46.62 21.90
CA MET A 1 6.49 45.48 22.48
C MET A 1 6.06 44.45 21.41
N GLU A 2 5.72 44.86 20.18
CA GLU A 2 5.31 43.97 19.07
C GLU A 2 6.34 42.87 18.68
N GLY A 3 7.63 43.21 18.62
CA GLY A 3 8.67 42.24 18.18
C GLY A 3 8.90 41.06 19.13
N LEU A 4 8.62 41.24 20.43
CA LEU A 4 8.76 40.17 21.43
C LEU A 4 7.61 39.16 21.31
N ALA A 5 6.39 39.64 21.09
CA ALA A 5 5.22 38.79 20.85
C ALA A 5 5.41 37.91 19.61
N LYS A 6 5.89 38.50 18.51
CA LYS A 6 6.16 37.78 17.26
C LYS A 6 7.26 36.72 17.41
N LYS A 7 8.29 37.01 18.21
CA LYS A 7 9.36 36.06 18.53
C LYS A 7 8.84 34.87 19.35
N GLN A 8 7.91 35.11 20.27
CA GLN A 8 7.29 34.07 21.10
C GLN A 8 6.35 33.19 20.29
N GLU A 9 5.56 33.78 19.38
CA GLU A 9 4.70 33.05 18.44
C GLU A 9 5.51 32.10 17.54
N LEU A 10 6.61 32.60 16.95
CA LEU A 10 7.51 31.77 16.14
C LEU A 10 8.16 30.62 16.93
N MET A 11 8.49 30.85 18.21
CA MET A 11 9.01 29.77 19.06
C MET A 11 7.95 28.71 19.35
N SER A 12 6.70 29.11 19.58
CA SER A 12 5.59 28.18 19.78
C SER A 12 5.34 27.34 18.54
N GLN A 13 5.28 27.96 17.35
CA GLN A 13 5.12 27.25 16.08
C GLN A 13 6.27 26.28 15.82
N LYS A 14 7.51 26.68 16.14
CA LYS A 14 8.68 25.80 16.01
C LYS A 14 8.56 24.57 16.91
N MET A 15 8.15 24.74 18.16
CA MET A 15 7.93 23.61 19.09
C MET A 15 6.83 22.69 18.59
N GLU A 16 5.69 23.23 18.16
CA GLU A 16 4.57 22.44 17.65
C GLU A 16 4.95 21.62 16.41
N LEU A 17 5.75 22.19 15.51
CA LEU A 17 6.27 21.47 14.34
C LEU A 17 7.25 20.37 14.75
N GLN A 18 8.13 20.61 15.72
CA GLN A 18 9.06 19.59 16.22
C GLN A 18 8.33 18.43 16.89
N GLU A 19 7.28 18.71 17.66
CA GLU A 19 6.43 17.68 18.27
C GLU A 19 5.75 16.82 17.20
N LYS A 20 5.15 17.46 16.18
CA LYS A 20 4.55 16.74 15.04
C LYS A 20 5.57 15.85 14.32
N ILE A 21 6.79 16.34 14.06
CA ILE A 21 7.85 15.55 13.44
C ILE A 21 8.20 14.35 14.32
N SER A 22 8.39 14.55 15.62
CA SER A 22 8.70 13.46 16.55
C SER A 22 7.57 12.43 16.63
N ASP A 23 6.32 12.88 16.62
CA ASP A 23 5.15 12.01 16.56
C ASP A 23 5.12 11.17 15.27
N PHE A 24 5.47 11.76 14.12
CA PHE A 24 5.60 11.02 12.86
C PHE A 24 6.76 10.03 12.87
N GLU A 25 7.89 10.36 13.49
CA GLU A 25 9.02 9.44 13.61
C GLU A 25 8.69 8.27 14.57
N GLN A 26 8.01 8.54 15.68
CA GLN A 26 7.66 7.55 16.68
C GLN A 26 6.45 6.68 16.30
N LYS A 27 5.40 7.28 15.70
CA LYS A 27 4.14 6.60 15.35
C LYS A 27 3.98 6.37 13.83
N GLY A 28 4.57 7.23 13.00
CA GLY A 28 4.15 7.48 11.62
C GLY A 28 4.87 6.71 10.50
N LEU A 29 5.92 5.94 10.78
CA LEU A 29 6.61 5.12 9.76
C LEU A 29 6.18 3.65 9.76
N SER A 30 5.36 3.22 10.73
CA SER A 30 4.97 1.81 10.88
C SER A 30 4.18 1.26 9.69
N TRP A 31 3.40 2.10 8.99
CA TRP A 31 2.61 1.69 7.82
C TRP A 31 3.38 1.74 6.50
N LEU A 32 4.47 2.53 6.43
CA LEU A 32 5.23 2.75 5.21
C LEU A 32 5.96 1.47 4.76
N GLU A 33 6.59 0.75 5.69
CA GLU A 33 7.28 -0.50 5.39
C GLU A 33 6.33 -1.61 4.91
N PRO A 34 5.17 -1.85 5.54
CA PRO A 34 4.11 -2.70 4.99
C PRO A 34 3.66 -2.27 3.58
N ALA A 35 3.39 -0.97 3.36
CA ALA A 35 2.98 -0.47 2.05
C ALA A 35 4.06 -0.68 0.98
N ARG A 36 5.33 -0.46 1.32
CA ARG A 36 6.47 -0.73 0.44
C ARG A 36 6.57 -2.22 0.09
N LYS A 37 6.47 -3.11 1.09
CA LYS A 37 6.47 -4.57 0.87
C LYS A 37 5.31 -5.00 -0.03
N PHE A 38 4.14 -4.41 0.16
CA PHE A 38 2.98 -4.67 -0.68
C PHE A 38 3.24 -4.29 -2.14
N ILE A 39 3.72 -3.07 -2.40
CA ILE A 39 4.06 -2.63 -3.78
C ILE A 39 5.10 -3.55 -4.42
N LEU A 40 6.15 -3.93 -3.68
CA LEU A 40 7.16 -4.87 -4.17
C LEU A 40 6.56 -6.24 -4.53
N SER A 41 5.60 -6.73 -3.74
CA SER A 41 4.91 -7.98 -4.03
C SER A 41 4.08 -7.91 -5.32
N LEU A 42 3.48 -6.75 -5.64
CA LEU A 42 2.74 -6.55 -6.89
C LEU A 42 3.68 -6.51 -8.10
N ASN A 43 4.85 -5.88 -7.96
CA ASN A 43 5.88 -5.91 -9.00
C ASN A 43 6.38 -7.32 -9.26
N GLN A 44 6.57 -8.11 -8.20
CA GLN A 44 6.88 -9.54 -8.33
C GLN A 44 5.76 -10.28 -9.07
N ALA A 45 4.50 -10.04 -8.72
CA ALA A 45 3.36 -10.66 -9.40
C ALA A 45 3.34 -10.34 -10.91
N ALA A 46 3.59 -9.09 -11.30
CA ALA A 46 3.69 -8.68 -12.70
C ALA A 46 4.80 -9.45 -13.44
N LYS A 47 5.99 -9.53 -12.85
CA LYS A 47 7.12 -10.29 -13.42
C LYS A 47 6.83 -11.79 -13.52
N LEU A 48 6.11 -12.35 -12.57
CA LEU A 48 5.72 -13.78 -12.59
C LEU A 48 4.77 -14.09 -13.73
N VAL A 49 3.87 -13.16 -14.07
CA VAL A 49 2.98 -13.28 -15.23
C VAL A 49 3.78 -13.19 -16.53
N GLU A 50 4.74 -12.26 -16.62
CA GLU A 50 5.60 -12.10 -17.81
C GLU A 50 6.51 -13.31 -18.06
N THR A 51 7.07 -13.89 -17.00
CA THR A 51 8.01 -15.02 -17.10
C THR A 51 7.32 -16.38 -17.19
N GLU A 52 5.99 -16.43 -17.02
CA GLU A 52 5.18 -17.65 -16.94
C GLU A 52 5.70 -18.70 -15.95
N ASN A 53 6.42 -18.27 -14.89
CA ASN A 53 7.02 -19.17 -13.92
C ASN A 53 5.96 -19.74 -12.95
N ARG A 54 5.40 -20.90 -13.32
CA ARG A 54 4.30 -21.56 -12.59
C ARG A 54 4.64 -21.94 -11.16
N GLU A 55 5.89 -22.32 -10.88
CA GLU A 55 6.32 -22.73 -9.53
C GLU A 55 6.32 -21.53 -8.58
N GLU A 56 6.93 -20.42 -9.02
CA GLU A 56 6.96 -19.19 -8.23
C GLU A 56 5.57 -18.54 -8.13
N MET A 57 4.75 -18.60 -9.18
CA MET A 57 3.34 -18.18 -9.12
C MET A 57 2.56 -18.94 -8.05
N THR A 58 2.74 -20.27 -7.98
CA THR A 58 2.08 -21.10 -6.97
C THR A 58 2.54 -20.70 -5.56
N THR A 59 3.84 -20.44 -5.39
CA THR A 59 4.40 -19.99 -4.11
C THR A 59 3.88 -18.61 -3.73
N PHE A 60 3.80 -17.68 -4.68
CA PHE A 60 3.20 -16.37 -4.49
C PHE A 60 1.74 -16.48 -4.03
N LEU A 61 0.91 -17.24 -4.74
CA LEU A 61 -0.50 -17.44 -4.40
C LEU A 61 -0.71 -18.01 -3.00
N LYS A 62 0.16 -18.92 -2.54
CA LYS A 62 0.14 -19.45 -1.16
C LYS A 62 0.38 -18.36 -0.11
N ASN A 63 1.18 -17.34 -0.42
CA ASN A 63 1.62 -16.32 0.54
C ASN A 63 0.67 -15.12 0.66
N ILE A 64 -0.12 -14.82 -0.37
CA ILE A 64 -0.99 -13.63 -0.42
C ILE A 64 -2.35 -13.82 0.27
N GLY A 65 -2.65 -15.01 0.76
CA GLY A 65 -3.94 -15.33 1.35
C GLY A 65 -3.90 -16.59 2.21
N SER A 66 -5.09 -17.09 2.55
CA SER A 66 -5.28 -18.30 3.34
C SER A 66 -6.47 -19.10 2.80
N ASN A 67 -6.78 -20.25 3.41
CA ASN A 67 -7.94 -21.08 3.07
C ASN A 67 -7.97 -21.51 1.59
N HIS A 68 -6.82 -21.87 1.02
CA HIS A 68 -6.71 -22.31 -0.37
C HIS A 68 -7.38 -23.67 -0.56
N ILE A 69 -8.48 -23.69 -1.30
CA ILE A 69 -9.26 -24.88 -1.63
C ILE A 69 -9.36 -24.97 -3.14
N LEU A 70 -9.02 -26.13 -3.69
CA LEU A 70 -9.28 -26.44 -5.10
C LEU A 70 -10.57 -27.26 -5.20
N ARG A 71 -11.63 -26.68 -5.77
CA ARG A 71 -12.92 -27.34 -5.96
C ARG A 71 -13.40 -27.10 -7.37
N ASN A 72 -13.85 -28.15 -8.07
CA ASN A 72 -14.37 -28.05 -9.44
C ASN A 72 -13.42 -27.30 -10.41
N ARG A 73 -12.10 -27.52 -10.29
CA ARG A 73 -11.05 -26.82 -11.06
C ARG A 73 -11.00 -25.30 -10.84
N GLN A 74 -11.62 -24.80 -9.77
CA GLN A 74 -11.57 -23.41 -9.34
C GLN A 74 -10.77 -23.32 -8.03
N LEU A 75 -9.87 -22.35 -7.97
CA LEU A 75 -9.14 -22.00 -6.76
C LEU A 75 -9.99 -21.01 -5.95
N ILE A 76 -10.42 -21.43 -4.76
CA ILE A 76 -11.14 -20.62 -3.80
C ILE A 76 -10.17 -20.33 -2.66
N PHE A 77 -9.98 -19.06 -2.32
CA PHE A 77 -9.10 -18.68 -1.22
C PHE A 77 -9.54 -17.33 -0.62
N SER A 78 -9.03 -17.03 0.58
CA SER A 78 -9.25 -15.77 1.28
C SER A 78 -7.99 -14.89 1.16
N PRO A 79 -7.92 -13.98 0.18
CA PRO A 79 -6.79 -13.04 0.05
C PRO A 79 -6.71 -12.11 1.26
N LYS A 80 -5.50 -11.66 1.61
CA LYS A 80 -5.35 -10.54 2.56
C LYS A 80 -6.02 -9.29 1.97
N ILE A 81 -6.47 -8.39 2.84
CA ILE A 81 -7.28 -7.22 2.46
C ILE A 81 -6.62 -6.39 1.35
N GLU A 82 -5.30 -6.20 1.41
CA GLU A 82 -4.52 -5.44 0.44
C GLU A 82 -4.66 -6.01 -0.99
N TYR A 83 -4.56 -7.34 -1.14
CA TYR A 83 -4.71 -8.01 -2.44
C TYR A 83 -6.17 -8.05 -2.90
N LYS A 84 -7.13 -8.19 -1.96
CA LYS A 84 -8.55 -8.14 -2.27
C LYS A 84 -8.93 -6.80 -2.91
N LEU A 85 -8.48 -5.69 -2.33
CA LEU A 85 -8.73 -4.34 -2.84
C LEU A 85 -8.18 -4.13 -4.26
N VAL A 86 -6.98 -4.64 -4.54
CA VAL A 86 -6.38 -4.55 -5.87
C VAL A 86 -7.12 -5.42 -6.89
N ALA A 87 -7.52 -6.64 -6.50
CA ALA A 87 -8.28 -7.54 -7.35
C ALA A 87 -9.67 -6.94 -7.70
N GLU A 88 -10.40 -6.43 -6.71
CA GLU A 88 -11.69 -5.77 -6.90
C GLU A 88 -11.57 -4.55 -7.83
N ARG A 89 -10.50 -3.74 -7.66
CA ARG A 89 -10.20 -2.63 -8.57
C ARG A 89 -9.96 -3.11 -10.01
N SER A 90 -9.26 -4.23 -10.20
CA SER A 90 -9.01 -4.79 -11.52
C SER A 90 -10.29 -5.29 -12.21
N GLU A 91 -11.23 -5.85 -11.44
CA GLU A 91 -12.54 -6.28 -11.93
C GLU A 91 -13.41 -5.09 -12.29
N ALA A 92 -13.44 -4.06 -11.46
CA ALA A 92 -14.12 -2.79 -11.74
C ALA A 92 -13.53 -2.06 -12.96
N ASN A 93 -12.22 -2.19 -13.23
CA ASN A 93 -11.57 -1.58 -14.40
C ASN A 93 -12.05 -2.18 -15.74
N ARG A 94 -12.57 -3.43 -15.76
CA ARG A 94 -13.26 -3.96 -16.96
C ARG A 94 -14.54 -3.18 -17.27
N ASN A 95 -15.16 -2.57 -16.24
CA ASN A 95 -16.38 -1.79 -16.33
C ASN A 95 -16.10 -0.30 -16.01
N ARG A 96 -15.24 0.34 -16.82
CA ARG A 96 -15.06 1.80 -16.98
C ARG A 96 -15.08 2.63 -15.69
N LEU A 97 -13.90 2.94 -15.17
CA LEU A 97 -13.68 4.19 -14.44
C LEU A 97 -12.46 4.93 -15.02
N PRO A 98 -12.54 6.25 -15.24
CA PRO A 98 -11.41 7.02 -15.76
C PRO A 98 -10.34 7.10 -14.69
N ILE A 99 -9.20 6.43 -14.91
CA ILE A 99 -8.01 6.66 -14.10
C ILE A 99 -7.60 8.12 -14.29
N PRO A 100 -7.50 8.92 -13.22
CA PRO A 100 -7.02 10.30 -13.34
C PRO A 100 -5.62 10.32 -13.95
N TYR A 101 -5.40 11.22 -14.91
CA TYR A 101 -4.15 11.31 -15.68
C TYR A 101 -2.88 11.47 -14.83
N TRP A 102 -3.00 11.91 -13.57
CA TRP A 102 -1.89 12.07 -12.63
C TRP A 102 -1.46 10.77 -11.92
N CYS A 103 -2.21 9.67 -12.11
CA CYS A 103 -1.92 8.36 -11.51
C CYS A 103 -1.11 7.44 -12.44
N ALA A 104 -0.92 7.83 -13.71
CA ALA A 104 -0.05 7.14 -14.67
C ALA A 104 1.28 7.90 -14.78
N ARG A 105 2.29 7.48 -14.02
CA ARG A 105 3.68 7.88 -14.25
C ARG A 105 4.61 6.74 -13.91
#